data_AF-A0A541CGP0-F1
#
_entry.id   AF-A0A541CGP0-F1
#
_cell.length_a   1.000
_cell.length_b   1.000
_cell.length_c   1.000
_cell.angle_alpha   90.00
_cell.angle_beta   90.00
_cell.angle_gamma   90.00
#
_symmetry.space_group_name_H-M   'P 1'
#
loop_
_entity.id
_entity.type
_entity.pdbx_description
1 polymer ?
#
loop_
_entity_poly.entity_id
_entity_poly.type
_entity_poly.pdbx_seq_one_letter_code
_entity_poly.pdbx_strand_id
1 'polypeptide(L)' 'MLAKNPGATVTLTKSSGGVFEILKDGKLVWSKKATGAFPTDQEVDALA' A
#
# COMPACT_ATOMS: atom_id res chain seq x y z
N MET A 1 -8.85 1.65 -2.86
CA MET A 1 -8.42 2.97 -3.40
C MET A 1 -9.20 4.10 -2.73
N LEU A 2 -8.62 5.30 -2.55
CA LEU A 2 -9.17 6.45 -1.79
C LEU A 2 -10.69 6.69 -1.90
N ALA A 3 -11.29 6.44 -3.07
CA ALA A 3 -12.75 6.49 -3.28
C ALA A 3 -13.56 5.56 -2.34
N LYS A 4 -12.99 4.45 -1.88
CA LYS A 4 -13.61 3.49 -0.95
C LYS A 4 -13.44 3.88 0.52
N ASN A 5 -12.49 4.75 0.84
CA ASN A 5 -12.19 5.19 2.20
C ASN A 5 -12.11 6.72 2.23
N PRO A 6 -13.25 7.43 2.16
CA PRO A 6 -13.26 8.89 2.01
C PRO A 6 -12.66 9.67 3.19
N GLY A 7 -12.50 9.03 4.36
CA GLY A 7 -11.83 9.63 5.52
C GLY A 7 -10.34 9.26 5.67
N ALA A 8 -9.79 8.45 4.76
CA ALA A 8 -8.40 8.04 4.85
C ALA A 8 -7.45 9.17 4.45
N THR A 9 -6.45 9.44 5.30
CA THR A 9 -5.33 10.30 4.93
C THR A 9 -4.26 9.45 4.26
N VAL A 10 -3.91 9.78 3.01
CA VAL A 10 -2.91 9.05 2.25
C VAL A 10 -1.75 9.97 1.91
N THR A 11 -0.54 9.51 2.19
CA THR A 11 0.71 10.19 1.83
C THR A 11 1.47 9.33 0.82
N LEU A 12 1.90 9.96 -0.28
CA LEU A 12 2.79 9.31 -1.25
C LEU A 12 4.23 9.70 -0.94
N THR A 13 5.01 8.74 -0.46
CA THR A 13 6.44 8.91 -0.22
C THR A 13 7.22 8.35 -1.39
N LYS A 14 8.02 9.20 -2.05
CA LYS A 14 8.88 8.75 -3.16
C LYS A 14 9.94 7.78 -2.62
N SER A 15 10.01 6.60 -3.23
CA SER A 15 11.05 5.60 -2.99
C SER A 15 11.97 5.46 -4.20
N SER A 16 13.05 4.70 -4.06
CA SER A 16 13.98 4.33 -5.14
C SER A 16 14.20 2.81 -5.19
N GLY A 17 14.83 2.31 -6.25
CA GLY A 17 15.20 0.88 -6.36
C GLY A 17 14.03 -0.09 -6.51
N GLY A 18 12.93 0.34 -7.15
CA GLY A 18 11.77 -0.52 -7.42
C GLY A 18 10.93 -0.89 -6.20
N VAL A 19 11.13 -0.21 -5.07
CA VAL A 19 10.39 -0.42 -3.82
C VAL A 19 8.95 0.05 -3.96
N PHE A 20 8.02 -0.79 -3.53
CA PHE A 20 6.64 -0.40 -3.32
C PHE A 20 6.17 -1.02 -2.00
N GLU A 21 5.82 -0.16 -1.05
CA GLU A 21 5.41 -0.54 0.30
C GLU A 21 4.13 0.19 0.69
N ILE A 22 3.23 -0.51 1.36
CA ILE A 22 2.01 0.08 1.91
C ILE A 22 2.14 0.00 3.42
N LEU A 23 2.04 1.17 4.06
CA LEU A 23 1.99 1.29 5.50
C LEU A 23 0.58 1.75 5.90
N LYS A 24 0.01 1.11 6.91
CA LYS A 24 -1.24 1.50 7.55
C LYS A 24 -0.96 1.81 9.00
N ASP A 25 -1.23 3.05 9.43
CA ASP A 25 -0.96 3.52 10.78
C ASP A 25 0.49 3.23 11.25
N GLY A 26 1.45 3.42 10.33
CA GLY A 26 2.88 3.18 10.56
C GLY A 26 3.31 1.71 10.49
N LYS A 27 2.38 0.76 10.31
CA LYS A 27 2.69 -0.67 10.18
C LYS A 27 2.82 -1.06 8.72
N LEU A 28 3.90 -1.76 8.36
CA LEU A 28 4.07 -2.37 7.05
C LEU A 28 3.02 -3.47 6.84
N VAL A 29 2.14 -3.28 5.86
CA VAL A 29 1.08 -4.23 5.50
C VAL A 29 1.28 -4.87 4.13
N TRP A 30 2.12 -4.26 3.27
CA TRP A 30 2.55 -4.85 2.01
C TRP A 30 3.97 -4.42 1.65
N SER A 31 4.74 -5.34 1.08
CA SER A 31 6.03 -5.01 0.45
C SER A 31 6.21 -5.79 -0.84
N LYS A 32 6.27 -5.08 -1.97
CA LYS A 32 6.61 -5.66 -3.27
C LYS A 32 7.99 -6.32 -3.26
N LYS A 33 8.92 -5.85 -2.43
CA LYS A 33 10.23 -6.51 -2.28
C LYS A 33 10.10 -7.90 -1.67
N ALA A 34 9.13 -8.10 -0.78
CA ALA A 34 8.87 -9.39 -0.16
C ALA A 34 8.05 -10.32 -1.07
N THR A 35 7.04 -9.78 -1.77
CA THR A 35 6.12 -10.58 -2.60
C THR A 35 6.59 -10.76 -4.05
N GLY A 36 7.49 -9.91 -4.52
CA GLY A 36 7.94 -9.85 -5.92
C GLY A 36 6.96 -9.15 -6.87
N ALA A 37 5.77 -8.77 -6.40
CA ALA A 37 4.70 -8.22 -7.24
C ALA A 37 4.00 -7.01 -6.60
N PHE A 38 3.38 -6.19 -7.45
CA PHE A 38 2.42 -5.19 -6.96
C PHE A 38 1.16 -5.90 -6.45
N PRO A 39 0.47 -5.35 -5.43
CA PRO A 39 -0.78 -5.91 -4.98
C PRO A 39 -1.87 -5.71 -6.03
N THR A 40 -2.81 -6.63 -6.10
CA THR A 40 -4.08 -6.49 -6.79
C THR A 40 -5.03 -5.59 -6.00
N ASP A 41 -6.06 -5.05 -6.66
CA ASP A 41 -7.08 -4.25 -5.97
C ASP A 41 -7.78 -5.05 -4.85
N GLN A 42 -8.03 -6.34 -5.06
CA GLN A 42 -8.63 -7.23 -4.07
C GLN A 42 -7.74 -7.41 -2.84
N GLU A 43 -6.42 -7.58 -3.04
CA GLU A 43 -5.48 -7.66 -1.93
C GLU A 43 -5.42 -6.33 -1.16
N VAL A 44 -5.39 -5.19 -1.85
CA VAL A 44 -5.43 -3.87 -1.20
C VAL A 44 -6.71 -3.69 -0.39
N ASP A 45 -7.86 -4.12 -0.90
CA ASP A 45 -9.13 -4.04 -0.18
C ASP A 45 -9.14 -4.96 1.05
N ALA A 46 -8.43 -6.09 1.03
CA ALA A 46 -8.31 -7.00 2.17
C ALA A 46 -7.36 -6.48 3.27
N LEU A 47 -6.58 -5.43 3.02
CA LEU A 47 -5.76 -4.73 4.02
C LEU A 47 -6.55 -3.67 4.82
N ALA A 48 -7.82 -3.43 4.45
CA ALA A 48 -8.71 -2.44 5.07
C ALA A 48 -9.06 -2.75 6.53
#